data_AF-A0A844XYQ7-F1
#
_entry.id   AF-A0A844XYQ7-F1
#
_cell.length_a   1.000
_cell.length_b   1.000
_cell.length_c   1.000
_cell.angle_alpha   90.00
_cell.angle_beta   90.00
_cell.angle_gamma   90.00
#
_symmetry.space_group_name_H-M   'P 1'
#
loop_
_entity.id
_entity.type
_entity.pdbx_description
1 polymer ?
#
loop_
_entity_poly.entity_id
_entity_poly.type
_entity_poly.pdbx_seq_one_letter_code
_entity_poly.pdbx_strand_id
1 'polypeptide(L)'
;MGKDREKQDTPTEVTFGILLGWESAPAGERIALKLQSTDKVVTSASDVHEFRYFLTKEQAVLLGNHLYTLAGQTAPTRKKRGLIEKLMGG
;
A
#
# COMPACT_ATOMS: atom_id res chain seq x y z
N MET A 1 -34.53 33.38 -7.59
CA MET A 1 -35.11 32.09 -7.17
C MET A 1 -34.59 31.02 -8.12
N GLY A 2 -33.52 30.28 -7.80
CA GLY A 2 -33.48 29.14 -6.86
C GLY A 2 -33.61 27.86 -7.70
N LYS A 3 -32.66 26.92 -7.77
CA LYS A 3 -31.71 26.43 -6.77
C LYS A 3 -30.37 26.10 -7.43
N ASP A 4 -29.29 26.58 -6.83
CA ASP A 4 -27.98 25.96 -6.96
C ASP A 4 -28.12 24.50 -6.50
N ARG A 5 -27.71 23.57 -7.37
CA ARG A 5 -27.62 22.16 -7.00
C ARG A 5 -26.39 22.01 -6.12
N GLU A 6 -26.60 22.22 -4.83
CA GLU A 6 -25.69 21.80 -3.77
C GLU A 6 -25.48 20.29 -3.95
N LYS A 7 -24.34 19.91 -4.54
CA LYS A 7 -23.85 18.54 -4.47
C LYS A 7 -23.64 18.27 -2.99
N GLN A 8 -24.53 17.48 -2.40
CA GLN A 8 -24.35 16.96 -1.06
C GLN A 8 -23.08 16.11 -1.10
N ASP A 9 -21.99 16.65 -0.56
CA ASP A 9 -20.81 15.88 -0.18
C ASP A 9 -21.21 15.02 1.02
N THR A 10 -21.96 13.94 0.76
CA THR A 10 -22.16 12.88 1.73
C THR A 10 -20.77 12.41 2.16
N PRO A 11 -20.45 12.35 3.46
CA PRO A 11 -19.19 11.79 3.92
C PRO A 11 -19.11 10.39 3.32
N THR A 12 -18.14 10.15 2.45
CA THR A 12 -17.88 8.81 1.92
C THR A 12 -17.66 7.92 3.14
N GLU A 13 -18.66 7.11 3.47
CA GLU A 13 -18.53 6.06 4.46
C GLU A 13 -17.26 5.29 4.08
N VAL A 14 -16.25 5.29 4.97
CA VAL A 14 -14.94 4.71 4.65
C VAL A 14 -15.13 3.19 4.66
N THR A 15 -15.64 2.66 3.55
CA THR A 15 -15.86 1.23 3.37
C THR A 15 -14.50 0.59 3.14
N PHE A 16 -14.02 -0.13 4.15
CA PHE A 16 -12.82 -0.95 4.02
C PHE A 16 -13.10 -2.16 3.13
N GLY A 17 -12.30 -2.34 2.08
CA GLY A 17 -12.32 -3.54 1.24
C GLY A 17 -11.35 -4.62 1.74
N ILE A 18 -11.53 -5.85 1.26
CA ILE A 18 -10.61 -6.97 1.46
C ILE A 18 -9.46 -6.83 0.46
N LEU A 19 -8.21 -6.78 0.96
CA LEU A 19 -7.01 -6.79 0.12
C LEU A 19 -6.84 -8.19 -0.51
N LEU A 20 -6.87 -8.24 -1.84
CA LEU A 20 -6.66 -9.47 -2.61
C LEU A 20 -5.19 -9.67 -2.98
N GLY A 21 -4.50 -8.58 -3.30
CA GLY A 21 -3.12 -8.64 -3.76
C GLY A 21 -2.48 -7.27 -3.81
N TRP A 22 -1.15 -7.26 -3.85
CA TRP A 22 -0.36 -6.06 -4.02
C TRP A 22 0.94 -6.37 -4.76
N GLU A 23 1.47 -5.37 -5.45
CA GLU A 23 2.74 -5.45 -6.16
C GLU A 23 3.47 -4.13 -6.02
N SER A 24 4.79 -4.18 -5.86
CA SER A 24 5.63 -2.98 -5.84
C SER A 24 6.82 -3.10 -6.77
N ALA A 25 7.13 -2.03 -7.49
CA ALA A 25 8.29 -1.97 -8.38
C ALA A 25 9.03 -0.62 -8.23
N PRO A 26 10.36 -0.58 -8.42
CA PRO A 26 11.08 0.67 -8.57
C PRO A 26 10.55 1.49 -9.75
N ALA A 27 10.40 2.80 -9.55
CA ALA A 27 9.94 3.75 -10.57
C ALA A 27 10.80 5.02 -10.50
N GLY A 28 12.05 4.91 -10.94
CA GLY A 28 13.06 5.97 -10.77
C GLY A 28 13.34 6.22 -9.28
N GLU A 29 13.17 7.47 -8.85
CA GLU A 29 13.30 7.84 -7.42
C GLU A 29 12.06 7.53 -6.57
N ARG A 30 11.02 6.96 -7.19
CA ARG A 30 9.78 6.55 -6.53
C ARG A 30 9.63 5.03 -6.52
N ILE A 31 8.63 4.58 -5.78
CA ILE A 31 8.14 3.20 -5.77
C ILE A 31 6.72 3.21 -6.31
N ALA A 32 6.48 2.46 -7.38
CA ALA A 32 5.13 2.17 -7.85
C ALA A 32 4.54 1.08 -6.94
N LEU A 33 3.36 1.34 -6.38
CA LEU A 33 2.60 0.40 -5.56
C LEU A 33 1.22 0.20 -6.20
N LYS A 34 0.90 -1.04 -6.55
CA LYS A 34 -0.43 -1.48 -6.99
C LYS A 34 -1.08 -2.25 -5.86
N LEU A 35 -2.31 -1.89 -5.50
CA LEU A 35 -3.17 -2.59 -4.55
C LEU A 35 -4.42 -3.06 -5.26
N GLN A 36 -4.85 -4.29 -4.99
CA GLN A 36 -6.07 -4.88 -5.51
C GLN A 36 -6.98 -5.27 -4.36
N SER A 37 -8.24 -4.86 -4.42
CA SER A 37 -9.21 -5.04 -3.35
C SER A 37 -10.61 -5.35 -3.88
N THR A 38 -11.48 -5.86 -3.02
CA THR A 38 -12.90 -6.07 -3.30
C THR A 38 -13.72 -5.73 -2.05
N ASP A 39 -14.96 -5.32 -2.24
CA ASP A 39 -15.95 -5.15 -1.16
C ASP A 39 -16.97 -6.30 -1.11
N LYS A 40 -16.85 -7.27 -2.03
CA LYS A 40 -17.79 -8.39 -2.21
C LYS A 40 -17.09 -9.67 -2.67
N VAL A 41 -17.85 -10.76 -2.79
CA VAL A 41 -17.37 -12.02 -3.38
C VAL A 41 -17.01 -11.79 -4.84
N VAL A 42 -15.77 -12.11 -5.21
CA VAL A 42 -15.26 -11.95 -6.58
C VAL A 42 -15.82 -13.04 -7.47
N THR A 43 -16.61 -12.64 -8.48
CA THR A 43 -17.17 -13.54 -9.50
C THR A 43 -16.65 -13.21 -10.90
N SER A 44 -16.12 -12.00 -11.07
CA SER A 44 -15.62 -11.47 -12.33
C SER A 44 -14.47 -10.48 -12.07
N ALA A 45 -13.69 -10.17 -13.11
CA ALA A 45 -12.59 -9.21 -13.00
C ALA A 45 -13.06 -7.79 -12.62
N SER A 46 -14.28 -7.40 -13.02
CA SER A 46 -14.86 -6.09 -12.67
C SER A 46 -15.19 -5.92 -11.19
N ASP A 47 -15.19 -7.01 -10.42
CA ASP A 47 -15.39 -6.97 -8.97
C ASP A 47 -14.12 -6.53 -8.22
N VAL A 48 -12.97 -6.45 -8.93
CA VAL A 48 -11.69 -6.08 -8.33
C VAL A 48 -11.40 -4.59 -8.58
N HIS A 49 -11.25 -3.85 -7.49
CA HIS A 49 -10.79 -2.47 -7.50
C HIS A 49 -9.27 -2.41 -7.44
N GLU A 50 -8.67 -1.69 -8.38
CA GLU A 50 -7.22 -1.50 -8.43
C GLU A 50 -6.85 -0.04 -8.15
N PHE A 51 -5.96 0.15 -7.17
CA PHE A 51 -5.40 1.44 -6.81
C PHE A 51 -3.89 1.45 -7.10
N ARG A 52 -3.40 2.52 -7.72
CA ARG A 52 -1.98 2.68 -8.06
C ARG A 52 -1.44 3.96 -7.45
N TYR A 53 -0.33 3.84 -6.74
CA TYR A 53 0.36 4.94 -6.08
C TYR A 53 1.81 5.01 -6.53
N PHE A 54 2.33 6.24 -6.63
CA PHE A 54 3.77 6.48 -6.69
C PHE A 54 4.21 7.08 -5.37
N LEU A 55 4.94 6.30 -4.58
CA LEU A 55 5.43 6.71 -3.27
C LEU A 55 6.87 7.22 -3.41
N THR A 56 7.24 8.24 -2.66
CA THR A 56 8.67 8.46 -2.37
C THR A 56 9.22 7.31 -1.53
N LYS A 57 10.55 7.17 -1.48
CA LYS A 57 11.20 6.17 -0.62
C LYS A 57 10.81 6.36 0.85
N GLU A 58 10.71 7.60 1.31
CA GLU A 58 10.31 7.95 2.68
C GLU A 58 8.85 7.57 2.95
N GLN A 59 7.92 7.89 2.03
CA GLN A 59 6.51 7.52 2.15
C GLN A 59 6.33 5.99 2.23
N ALA A 60 7.08 5.24 1.41
CA ALA A 60 7.04 3.78 1.45
C ALA A 60 7.57 3.23 2.79
N VAL A 61 8.65 3.81 3.34
CA VAL A 61 9.19 3.43 4.65
C VAL A 61 8.18 3.72 5.76
N LEU A 62 7.55 4.90 5.76
CA LEU A 62 6.55 5.27 6.76
C LEU A 62 5.33 4.34 6.69
N LEU A 63 4.82 4.07 5.49
CA LEU A 63 3.72 3.14 5.29
C LEU A 63 4.06 1.74 5.82
N GLY A 64 5.21 1.19 5.43
CA GLY A 64 5.65 -0.13 5.89
C GLY A 64 5.80 -0.20 7.42
N ASN A 65 6.45 0.79 8.03
CA ASN A 65 6.65 0.84 9.48
C ASN A 65 5.32 0.95 10.24
N HIS A 66 4.37 1.73 9.72
CA HIS A 66 3.04 1.85 10.30
C HIS A 66 2.30 0.50 10.28
N LEU A 67 2.33 -0.20 9.15
CA LEU A 67 1.72 -1.53 9.02
C LEU A 67 2.36 -2.56 9.96
N TYR A 68 3.69 -2.55 10.10
CA TYR A 68 4.39 -3.42 11.07
C TYR A 68 3.93 -3.14 12.50
N THR A 69 3.87 -1.86 12.88
CA THR A 69 3.44 -1.44 14.22
C THR A 69 2.02 -1.89 14.52
N LEU A 70 1.08 -1.70 13.58
CA LEU A 70 -0.30 -2.17 13.73
C LEU A 70 -0.41 -3.70 13.81
N ALA A 71 0.47 -4.42 13.11
CA ALA A 71 0.53 -5.88 13.17
C ALA A 71 1.15 -6.42 14.48
N GLY A 72 1.60 -5.55 15.40
CA GLY A 72 2.33 -5.95 16.60
C GLY A 72 3.70 -6.57 16.30
N GLN A 73 4.23 -6.32 15.10
CA GLN A 73 5.52 -6.85 14.63
C GLN A 73 6.56 -5.74 14.58
N THR A 74 7.83 -6.11 14.69
CA THR A 74 8.94 -5.19 14.42
C THR A 74 9.31 -5.27 12.94
N ALA A 75 9.55 -4.12 12.33
CA ALA A 75 10.06 -4.09 10.96
C ALA A 75 11.38 -4.88 10.89
N PRO A 76 11.56 -5.77 9.88
CA PRO A 76 12.77 -6.54 9.71
C PRO A 76 13.97 -5.61 9.71
N THR A 77 14.87 -5.79 10.66
CA THR A 77 16.16 -5.12 10.61
C THR A 77 16.83 -5.57 9.32
N ARG A 78 17.22 -4.63 8.44
CA ARG A 78 18.11 -4.95 7.33
C ARG A 78 19.32 -5.64 7.94
N LYS A 79 19.45 -6.96 7.75
CA LYS A 79 20.66 -7.67 8.12
C LYS A 79 21.75 -7.01 7.29
N LYS A 80 22.56 -6.14 7.92
CA LYS A 80 23.83 -5.76 7.34
C LYS A 80 24.55 -7.10 7.19
N ARG A 81 24.68 -7.61 5.96
CA ARG A 81 25.63 -8.70 5.69
C ARG A 81 26.95 -8.17 6.22
N GLY A 82 27.33 -8.65 7.40
CA GLY A 82 28.45 -8.11 8.15
C GLY A 82 29.69 -8.30 7.31
N LEU A 83 30.65 -7.39 7.44
CA LEU A 83 31.98 -7.55 6.83
C LEU A 83 32.62 -8.91 7.16
N ILE A 84 32.15 -9.57 8.22
CA ILE A 84 32.51 -10.93 8.64
C ILE A 84 32.07 -12.02 7.64
N GLU A 85 30.89 -11.91 6.99
CA GLU A 85 30.51 -12.81 5.88
C GLU A 85 31.43 -12.62 4.66
N LYS A 86 31.90 -11.38 4.43
CA LYS A 86 32.84 -11.05 3.35
C LYS A 86 34.27 -11.56 3.61
N LEU A 87 34.64 -11.78 4.88
CA LEU A 87 35.97 -12.26 5.26
C LEU A 87 36.03 -13.79 5.45
N MET A 88 34.89 -14.45 5.67
CA MET A 88 34.78 -15.90 5.85
C MET A 88 34.02 -16.59 4.70
N GLY A 89 34.30 -16.18 3.45
CA GLY A 89 34.01 -16.98 2.24
C GLY A 89 32.58 -17.49 2.06
N GLY A 90 31.63 -16.58 1.78
CA GLY A 90 30.27 -16.93 1.34
C GLY A 90 29.42 -15.73 0.95
#